data_AF-G3MTH2-F1
#
_entry.id   AF-G3MTH2-F1
#
_cell.length_a   1.000
_cell.length_b   1.000
_cell.length_c   1.000
_cell.angle_alpha   90.00
_cell.angle_beta   90.00
_cell.angle_gamma   90.00
#
_symmetry.space_group_name_H-M   'P 1'
#
loop_
_entity.id
_entity.type
_entity.pdbx_description
1 polymer ?
#
loop_
_entity_poly.entity_id
_entity_poly.type
_entity_poly.pdbx_seq_one_letter_code
_entity_poly.pdbx_strand_id
1 'polypeptide(L)'
;MASSESTYILDRRESVKSDDSTDTKQLVLEDGTASQETSSLLQTSFNFINSIIGSGVVGVAYALRQAGFGMGLILLIMFAVVTDYSLCILIKAGIATGTSTYQDLVQAAFGLPGFYMLTFMQFIYPFIAMISYNVIIGDTVTKVFVRIFKVTPDSILGNRHFIVIMASLLVTLPLSLHRNISKLNKVSLVSLIIILAILGFVVVRIGTFADAVPSLPGSYMFADKGITKAIGVIAFAYMCHHNSFLLFAALKDPTQRRWNKVTHISLALSCCIIVLFGIGGYVSFNVYSQGDLFENYCKDDDIANVARLLFTLTIMLTYPIECFVTREVLDNAFFVTRFPSNLVRHIIMTLFIVLTTFAFSTLTDCLASSSNSICLSQ
;
A
#
# COMPACT_ATOMS: atom_id res chain seq x y z
N MET A 1 16.06 -34.07 -11.33
CA MET A 1 15.41 -33.04 -10.49
C MET A 1 15.85 -33.11 -9.02
N ALA A 2 15.84 -34.27 -8.35
CA ALA A 2 16.25 -34.41 -6.94
C ALA A 2 17.71 -34.01 -6.61
N SER A 3 18.63 -34.09 -7.57
CA SER A 3 20.06 -33.73 -7.38
C SER A 3 20.29 -32.22 -7.27
N SER A 4 19.59 -31.38 -8.05
CA SER A 4 19.72 -29.92 -7.98
C SER A 4 19.11 -29.36 -6.69
N GLU A 5 18.03 -29.97 -6.22
CA GLU A 5 17.34 -29.61 -4.98
C GLU A 5 18.21 -29.97 -3.77
N SER A 6 18.85 -31.15 -3.77
CA SER A 6 19.80 -31.55 -2.72
C SER A 6 21.04 -30.67 -2.66
N THR A 7 21.59 -30.24 -3.80
CA THR A 7 22.72 -29.30 -3.84
C THR A 7 22.33 -27.94 -3.30
N TYR A 8 21.15 -27.43 -3.64
CA TYR A 8 20.60 -26.19 -3.08
C TYR A 8 20.37 -26.28 -1.56
N ILE A 9 19.87 -27.43 -1.09
CA ILE A 9 19.61 -27.71 0.33
C ILE A 9 20.91 -27.76 1.15
N LEU A 10 21.99 -28.34 0.61
CA LEU A 10 23.28 -28.40 1.28
C LEU A 10 23.95 -27.02 1.35
N ASP A 11 23.94 -26.27 0.26
CA ASP A 11 24.54 -24.92 0.16
C ASP A 11 23.83 -23.91 1.09
N ARG A 12 22.49 -24.01 1.22
CA ARG A 12 21.70 -23.18 2.15
C ARG A 12 21.90 -23.60 3.63
N ARG A 13 22.18 -24.87 3.91
CA ARG A 13 22.34 -25.37 5.29
C ARG A 13 23.76 -25.19 5.83
N GLU A 14 24.77 -25.18 4.95
CA GLU A 14 26.15 -24.83 5.28
C GLU A 14 26.32 -23.32 5.50
N SER A 15 25.69 -22.46 4.68
CA SER A 15 25.70 -21.00 4.89
C SER A 15 25.04 -20.54 6.19
N VAL A 16 23.99 -21.23 6.65
CA VAL A 16 23.35 -20.95 7.95
C VAL A 16 24.20 -21.41 9.14
N LYS A 17 25.10 -22.37 8.95
CA LYS A 17 25.97 -22.89 10.03
C LYS A 17 27.33 -22.19 10.13
N SER A 18 27.81 -21.55 9.06
CA SER A 18 29.09 -20.83 9.06
C SER A 18 29.01 -19.42 9.65
N ASP A 19 27.81 -18.90 9.93
CA ASP A 19 27.59 -17.51 10.36
C ASP A 19 27.32 -17.43 11.88
N ASP A 20 28.25 -17.96 12.68
CA ASP A 20 28.19 -17.91 14.14
C ASP A 20 28.39 -16.47 14.64
N SER A 21 27.26 -15.79 14.85
CA SER A 21 26.96 -14.72 15.83
C SER A 21 27.84 -13.45 15.91
N THR A 22 28.94 -13.37 15.16
CA THR A 22 29.89 -12.24 15.19
C THR A 22 30.13 -11.63 13.81
N ASP A 23 30.12 -12.43 12.74
CA ASP A 23 30.43 -11.98 11.37
C ASP A 23 29.22 -11.38 10.61
N THR A 24 27.97 -11.74 10.94
CA THR A 24 26.78 -11.13 10.29
C THR A 24 26.61 -9.66 10.65
N LYS A 25 27.13 -9.21 11.81
CA LYS A 25 27.20 -7.77 12.12
C LYS A 25 28.19 -7.04 11.21
N GLN A 26 29.17 -7.75 10.68
CA GLN A 26 30.25 -7.19 9.87
C GLN A 26 29.91 -7.22 8.38
N LEU A 27 29.18 -8.22 7.90
CA LEU A 27 28.70 -8.29 6.50
C LEU A 27 27.57 -7.30 6.17
N VAL A 28 26.86 -6.77 7.17
CA VAL A 28 25.93 -5.63 6.98
C VAL A 28 26.67 -4.28 7.00
N LEU A 29 27.94 -4.25 7.45
CA LEU A 29 28.77 -3.05 7.53
C LEU A 29 29.82 -2.93 6.40
N GLU A 30 30.09 -3.99 5.65
CA GLU A 30 31.13 -4.02 4.61
C GLU A 30 30.64 -3.90 3.15
N ASP A 31 29.41 -3.45 2.89
CA ASP A 31 29.07 -2.90 1.56
C ASP A 31 29.38 -1.39 1.54
N GLY A 32 30.67 -1.09 1.39
CA GLY A 32 31.25 0.25 1.43
C GLY A 32 30.90 1.15 0.24
N THR A 33 29.62 1.39 -0.06
CA THR A 33 29.12 2.56 -0.82
C THR A 33 27.63 2.89 -0.59
N ALA A 34 27.16 2.91 0.66
CA ALA A 34 26.12 3.85 1.13
C ALA A 34 25.88 3.59 2.62
N SER A 35 26.11 4.59 3.47
CA SER A 35 25.53 4.59 4.81
C SER A 35 24.02 4.40 4.68
N GLN A 36 23.50 3.21 5.00
CA GLN A 36 22.06 3.01 5.16
C GLN A 36 21.63 3.94 6.29
N GLU A 37 21.05 5.09 5.94
CA GLU A 37 20.60 6.09 6.89
C GLU A 37 19.52 5.46 7.77
N THR A 38 19.89 5.07 8.99
CA THR A 38 18.94 4.55 9.98
C THR A 38 17.91 5.64 10.30
N SER A 39 16.65 5.26 10.35
CA SER A 39 15.52 6.15 10.62
C SER A 39 15.22 6.19 12.13
N SER A 40 14.93 7.39 12.64
CA SER A 40 14.43 7.54 14.01
C SER A 40 13.06 6.88 14.19
N LEU A 41 12.68 6.57 15.43
CA LEU A 41 11.37 5.97 15.76
C LEU A 41 10.20 6.74 15.11
N LEU A 42 10.24 8.07 15.17
CA LEU A 42 9.21 8.93 14.60
C LEU A 42 9.16 8.84 13.06
N GLN A 43 10.31 8.87 12.39
CA GLN A 43 10.40 8.74 10.93
C GLN A 43 9.92 7.36 10.47
N THR A 44 10.34 6.29 11.14
CA THR A 44 9.86 4.94 10.85
C THR A 44 8.34 4.85 11.06
N SER A 45 7.81 5.50 12.11
CA SER A 45 6.36 5.53 12.36
C SER A 45 5.60 6.22 11.23
N PHE A 46 6.09 7.37 10.72
CA PHE A 46 5.45 8.08 9.60
C PHE A 46 5.54 7.30 8.30
N ASN A 47 6.68 6.67 8.01
CA ASN A 47 6.79 5.77 6.86
C ASN A 47 5.78 4.62 6.97
N PHE A 48 5.63 4.05 8.17
CA PHE A 48 4.70 2.94 8.37
C PHE A 48 3.25 3.39 8.23
N ILE A 49 2.89 4.57 8.74
CA ILE A 49 1.56 5.17 8.59
C ILE A 49 1.20 5.32 7.11
N ASN A 50 2.11 5.86 6.30
CA ASN A 50 1.84 6.02 4.87
C ASN A 50 1.68 4.68 4.14
N SER A 51 2.47 3.67 4.55
CA SER A 51 2.32 2.32 4.01
C SER A 51 0.96 1.69 4.37
N ILE A 52 0.38 2.03 5.53
CA ILE A 52 -0.94 1.52 5.94
C ILE A 52 -2.07 2.26 5.22
N ILE A 53 -2.05 3.60 5.17
CA ILE A 53 -3.18 4.37 4.65
C ILE A 53 -3.37 4.14 3.14
N GLY A 54 -2.28 4.18 2.37
CA GLY A 54 -2.20 3.80 0.95
C GLY A 54 -3.42 4.20 0.09
N SER A 55 -3.77 3.35 -0.88
CA SER A 55 -5.05 3.47 -1.59
C SER A 55 -6.21 2.76 -0.86
N GLY A 56 -5.92 1.94 0.16
CA GLY A 56 -6.94 1.16 0.86
C GLY A 56 -8.01 2.03 1.54
N VAL A 57 -7.66 3.24 1.94
CA VAL A 57 -8.55 4.17 2.63
C VAL A 57 -9.78 4.60 1.80
N VAL A 58 -9.70 4.67 0.46
CA VAL A 58 -10.82 5.15 -0.36
C VAL A 58 -11.96 4.15 -0.50
N GLY A 59 -11.69 2.86 -0.27
CA GLY A 59 -12.72 1.82 -0.28
C GLY A 59 -13.46 1.65 1.04
N VAL A 60 -13.04 2.34 2.11
CA VAL A 60 -13.54 2.07 3.47
C VAL A 60 -15.01 2.49 3.63
N ALA A 61 -15.43 3.60 3.01
CA ALA A 61 -16.84 4.01 3.01
C ALA A 61 -17.73 2.94 2.34
N TYR A 62 -17.27 2.34 1.24
CA TYR A 62 -17.95 1.23 0.60
C TYR A 62 -17.93 -0.05 1.46
N ALA A 63 -16.87 -0.30 2.21
CA ALA A 63 -16.86 -1.41 3.17
C ALA A 63 -17.92 -1.23 4.28
N LEU A 64 -18.09 -0.01 4.80
CA LEU A 64 -19.17 0.31 5.75
C LEU A 64 -20.56 0.08 5.14
N ARG A 65 -20.75 0.49 3.87
CA ARG A 65 -21.97 0.19 3.13
C ARG A 65 -22.25 -1.31 3.04
N GLN A 66 -21.25 -2.11 2.69
CA GLN A 66 -21.44 -3.55 2.49
C GLN A 66 -21.62 -4.33 3.80
N ALA A 67 -20.93 -3.94 4.87
CA ALA A 67 -21.06 -4.59 6.17
C ALA A 67 -22.30 -4.15 6.95
N GLY A 68 -22.86 -2.98 6.65
CA GLY A 68 -23.68 -2.20 7.58
C GLY A 68 -22.79 -1.28 8.42
N PHE A 69 -23.29 -0.08 8.74
CA PHE A 69 -22.50 0.99 9.36
C PHE A 69 -21.91 0.57 10.70
N GLY A 70 -22.70 -0.01 11.60
CA GLY A 70 -22.25 -0.44 12.93
C GLY A 70 -21.22 -1.57 12.88
N MET A 71 -21.53 -2.64 12.13
CA MET A 71 -20.67 -3.81 11.95
C MET A 71 -19.37 -3.44 11.23
N GLY A 72 -19.44 -2.60 10.20
CA GLY A 72 -18.26 -2.12 9.49
C GLY A 72 -17.29 -1.36 10.40
N LEU A 73 -17.79 -0.52 11.31
CA LEU A 73 -16.96 0.19 12.30
C LEU A 73 -16.31 -0.78 13.30
N ILE A 74 -17.06 -1.77 13.77
CA ILE A 74 -16.51 -2.83 14.65
C ILE A 74 -15.41 -3.60 13.91
N LEU A 75 -15.64 -3.97 12.65
CA LEU A 75 -14.67 -4.67 11.81
C LEU A 75 -13.40 -3.85 11.61
N LEU A 76 -13.50 -2.53 11.36
CA LEU A 76 -12.33 -1.65 11.23
C LEU A 76 -11.44 -1.66 12.48
N ILE A 77 -12.06 -1.49 13.65
CA ILE A 77 -11.32 -1.48 14.93
C ILE A 77 -10.73 -2.87 15.22
N MET A 78 -11.51 -3.92 14.97
CA MET A 78 -11.06 -5.30 15.19
C MET A 78 -9.86 -5.65 14.29
N PHE A 79 -9.91 -5.30 13.01
CA PHE A 79 -8.78 -5.50 12.10
C PHE A 79 -7.54 -4.71 12.51
N ALA A 80 -7.70 -3.47 12.99
CA ALA A 80 -6.57 -2.70 13.51
C ALA A 80 -5.88 -3.41 14.68
N VAL A 81 -6.65 -3.95 15.64
CA VAL A 81 -6.12 -4.68 16.80
C VAL A 81 -5.42 -5.98 16.37
N VAL A 82 -6.03 -6.75 15.47
CA VAL A 82 -5.43 -7.99 14.95
C VAL A 82 -4.14 -7.71 14.18
N THR A 83 -4.12 -6.68 13.34
CA THR A 83 -2.94 -6.26 12.59
C THR A 83 -1.82 -5.81 13.52
N ASP A 84 -2.12 -4.96 14.51
CA ASP A 84 -1.14 -4.49 15.50
C ASP A 84 -0.48 -5.66 16.26
N TYR A 85 -1.31 -6.59 16.77
CA TYR A 85 -0.83 -7.76 17.51
C TYR A 85 0.02 -8.69 16.63
N SER A 86 -0.45 -8.97 15.41
CA SER A 86 0.26 -9.86 14.49
C SER A 86 1.60 -9.28 14.02
N LEU A 87 1.70 -7.97 13.79
CA LEU A 87 2.97 -7.29 13.48
C LEU A 87 3.98 -7.35 14.62
N CYS A 88 3.53 -7.24 15.86
CA CYS A 88 4.39 -7.36 17.02
C CYS A 88 4.95 -8.78 17.16
N ILE A 89 4.09 -9.79 16.99
CA ILE A 89 4.51 -11.20 17.01
C ILE A 89 5.45 -11.50 15.85
N LEU A 90 5.18 -10.97 14.66
CA LEU A 90 5.95 -11.27 13.46
C LEU A 90 7.43 -10.92 13.64
N ILE A 91 7.72 -9.69 14.10
CA ILE A 91 9.10 -9.28 14.39
C ILE A 91 9.66 -9.99 15.62
N LYS A 92 8.85 -10.29 16.65
CA LYS A 92 9.31 -11.08 17.81
C LYS A 92 9.79 -12.47 17.39
N ALA A 93 9.05 -13.10 16.48
CA ALA A 93 9.40 -14.39 15.92
C ALA A 93 10.69 -14.28 15.09
N GLY A 94 10.81 -13.26 14.23
CA GLY A 94 12.03 -13.00 13.46
C GLY A 94 13.28 -12.81 14.33
N ILE A 95 13.18 -12.06 15.43
CA ILE A 95 14.27 -11.90 16.41
C ILE A 95 14.59 -13.24 17.10
N ALA A 96 13.57 -14.02 17.48
CA ALA A 96 13.76 -15.30 18.17
C ALA A 96 14.40 -16.37 17.27
N THR A 97 14.14 -16.33 15.96
CA THR A 97 14.72 -17.24 14.97
C THR A 97 16.02 -16.72 14.35
N GLY A 98 16.42 -15.48 14.64
CA GLY A 98 17.60 -14.85 14.04
C GLY A 98 17.47 -14.56 12.54
N THR A 99 16.25 -14.46 12.02
CA THR A 99 15.97 -14.24 10.59
C THR A 99 15.74 -12.76 10.29
N SER A 100 16.28 -12.28 9.17
CA SER A 100 16.20 -10.87 8.75
C SER A 100 15.09 -10.58 7.72
N THR A 101 14.45 -11.61 7.15
CA THR A 101 13.37 -11.46 6.19
C THR A 101 12.13 -12.24 6.61
N TYR A 102 10.96 -11.82 6.11
CA TYR A 102 9.71 -12.54 6.36
C TYR A 102 9.73 -13.95 5.73
N GLN A 103 10.32 -14.08 4.54
CA GLN A 103 10.46 -15.35 3.83
C GLN A 103 11.27 -16.36 4.64
N ASP A 104 12.39 -15.93 5.22
CA ASP A 104 13.26 -16.81 6.02
C ASP A 104 12.60 -17.20 7.35
N LEU A 105 11.83 -16.29 7.97
CA LEU A 105 11.05 -16.62 9.16
C LEU A 105 10.03 -17.74 8.87
N VAL A 106 9.26 -17.61 7.79
CA VAL A 106 8.27 -18.64 7.43
C VAL A 106 8.96 -19.93 7.01
N GLN A 107 10.14 -19.86 6.38
CA GLN A 107 10.94 -21.06 6.11
C GLN A 107 11.41 -21.74 7.40
N ALA A 108 11.85 -20.98 8.40
CA ALA A 108 12.26 -21.52 9.68
C ALA A 108 11.09 -22.21 10.41
N ALA A 109 9.87 -21.70 10.26
CA ALA A 109 8.67 -22.24 10.91
C ALA A 109 8.02 -23.41 10.14
N PHE A 110 7.94 -23.32 8.81
CA PHE A 110 7.14 -24.23 7.96
C PHE A 110 7.94 -24.92 6.84
N GLY A 111 9.25 -24.70 6.79
CA GLY A 111 10.14 -25.25 5.75
C GLY A 111 9.94 -24.59 4.38
N LEU A 112 10.47 -25.27 3.35
CA LEU A 112 10.41 -24.79 1.96
C LEU A 112 8.99 -24.57 1.42
N PRO A 113 7.97 -25.41 1.73
CA PRO A 113 6.60 -25.13 1.27
C PRO A 113 6.08 -23.78 1.78
N GLY A 114 6.36 -23.46 3.05
CA GLY A 114 6.01 -22.16 3.63
C GLY A 114 6.74 -21.00 2.96
N PHE A 115 8.03 -21.17 2.67
CA PHE A 115 8.84 -20.17 1.95
C PHE A 115 8.19 -19.81 0.61
N TYR A 116 7.94 -20.79 -0.27
CA TYR A 116 7.38 -20.52 -1.60
C TYR A 116 5.97 -19.96 -1.54
N MET A 117 5.13 -20.46 -0.62
CA MET A 117 3.79 -19.93 -0.40
C MET A 117 3.84 -18.45 0.01
N LEU A 118 4.67 -18.12 1.00
CA LEU A 118 4.79 -16.73 1.45
C LEU A 118 5.36 -15.84 0.34
N THR A 119 6.44 -16.26 -0.34
CA THR A 119 7.03 -15.52 -1.45
C THR A 119 5.99 -15.15 -2.50
N PHE A 120 5.15 -16.12 -2.90
CA PHE A 120 4.09 -15.88 -3.87
C PHE A 120 3.07 -14.86 -3.38
N MET A 121 2.60 -14.98 -2.13
CA MET A 121 1.63 -14.03 -1.54
C MET A 121 2.23 -12.63 -1.37
N GLN A 122 3.48 -12.55 -0.91
CA GLN A 122 4.21 -11.31 -0.69
C GLN A 122 4.60 -10.63 -2.01
N PHE A 123 4.65 -11.36 -3.13
CA PHE A 123 4.81 -10.82 -4.48
C PHE A 123 3.47 -10.31 -5.05
N ILE A 124 2.42 -11.14 -4.98
CA ILE A 124 1.12 -10.81 -5.59
C ILE A 124 0.50 -9.56 -4.97
N TYR A 125 0.60 -9.40 -3.66
CA TYR A 125 -0.03 -8.29 -2.96
C TYR A 125 0.45 -6.91 -3.45
N PRO A 126 1.73 -6.53 -3.31
CA PRO A 126 2.22 -5.22 -3.74
C PRO A 126 2.08 -5.04 -5.25
N PHE A 127 2.14 -6.14 -6.02
CA PHE A 127 1.89 -6.13 -7.45
C PHE A 127 0.46 -5.70 -7.80
N ILE A 128 -0.55 -6.27 -7.13
CA ILE A 128 -1.96 -5.87 -7.30
C ILE A 128 -2.18 -4.43 -6.80
N ALA A 129 -1.55 -4.03 -5.69
CA ALA A 129 -1.63 -2.66 -5.19
C ALA A 129 -1.12 -1.64 -6.24
N MET A 130 0.03 -1.92 -6.88
CA MET A 130 0.55 -1.09 -7.97
C MET A 130 -0.37 -1.04 -9.20
N ILE A 131 -1.04 -2.15 -9.55
CA ILE A 131 -2.07 -2.15 -10.59
C ILE A 131 -3.23 -1.21 -10.19
N SER A 132 -3.73 -1.33 -8.96
CA SER A 132 -4.78 -0.46 -8.42
C SER A 132 -4.37 1.02 -8.43
N TYR A 133 -3.12 1.33 -8.08
CA TYR A 133 -2.58 2.69 -8.14
C TYR A 133 -2.65 3.27 -9.57
N ASN A 134 -2.23 2.49 -10.58
CA ASN A 134 -2.32 2.91 -11.97
C ASN A 134 -3.78 3.14 -12.41
N VAL A 135 -4.70 2.29 -11.97
CA VAL A 135 -6.14 2.43 -12.24
C VAL A 135 -6.69 3.73 -11.63
N ILE A 136 -6.40 3.98 -10.36
CA ILE A 136 -6.86 5.19 -9.66
C ILE A 136 -6.28 6.45 -10.30
N ILE A 137 -4.98 6.44 -10.63
CA ILE A 137 -4.34 7.57 -11.34
C ILE A 137 -5.06 7.84 -12.66
N GLY A 138 -5.34 6.81 -13.45
CA GLY A 138 -6.08 6.94 -14.70
C GLY A 138 -7.48 7.53 -14.50
N ASP A 139 -8.29 6.93 -13.63
CA ASP A 139 -9.68 7.33 -13.42
C ASP A 139 -9.80 8.74 -12.82
N THR A 140 -8.86 9.10 -11.95
CA THR A 140 -8.83 10.38 -11.22
C THR A 140 -8.26 11.51 -12.07
N VAL A 141 -7.07 11.33 -12.63
CA VAL A 141 -6.37 12.39 -13.37
C VAL A 141 -7.10 12.71 -14.67
N THR A 142 -7.69 11.73 -15.34
CA THR A 142 -8.51 11.99 -16.53
C THR A 142 -9.69 12.94 -16.23
N LYS A 143 -10.40 12.78 -15.11
CA LYS A 143 -11.48 13.69 -14.71
C LYS A 143 -10.97 15.12 -14.51
N VAL A 144 -9.84 15.25 -13.83
CA VAL A 144 -9.21 16.55 -13.57
C VAL A 144 -8.74 17.21 -14.87
N PHE A 145 -8.13 16.46 -15.78
CA PHE A 145 -7.63 16.99 -17.06
C PHE A 145 -8.77 17.42 -17.97
N VAL A 146 -9.84 16.63 -18.07
CA VAL A 146 -11.06 17.00 -18.80
C VAL A 146 -11.64 18.30 -18.26
N ARG A 147 -11.67 18.49 -16.93
CA ARG A 147 -12.16 19.72 -16.30
C ARG A 147 -11.25 20.93 -16.56
N ILE A 148 -9.94 20.80 -16.34
CA ILE A 148 -8.98 21.92 -16.44
C ILE A 148 -8.79 22.37 -17.90
N PHE A 149 -8.58 21.41 -18.81
CA PHE A 149 -8.28 21.72 -20.21
C PHE A 149 -9.55 21.83 -21.07
N LYS A 150 -10.73 21.55 -20.51
CA LYS A 150 -12.03 21.55 -21.22
C LYS A 150 -12.01 20.70 -22.49
N VAL A 151 -11.27 19.59 -22.45
CA VAL A 151 -11.10 18.69 -23.59
C VAL A 151 -12.23 17.66 -23.64
N THR A 152 -12.60 17.22 -24.84
CA THR A 152 -13.56 16.13 -25.01
C THR A 152 -12.95 14.80 -24.52
N PRO A 153 -13.78 13.85 -24.03
CA PRO A 153 -13.31 12.52 -23.61
C PRO A 153 -12.56 11.75 -24.71
N ASP A 154 -12.86 12.06 -25.99
CA ASP A 154 -12.23 11.42 -27.16
C ASP A 154 -10.85 11.99 -27.50
N SER A 155 -10.43 13.07 -26.83
CA SER A 155 -9.09 13.64 -27.01
C SER A 155 -8.01 12.77 -26.35
N ILE A 156 -6.77 12.92 -26.80
CA ILE A 156 -5.61 12.19 -26.22
C ILE A 156 -5.48 12.47 -24.72
N LEU A 157 -5.76 13.70 -24.27
CA LEU A 157 -5.72 14.11 -22.86
C LEU A 157 -6.94 13.62 -22.05
N GLY A 158 -8.05 13.29 -22.72
CA GLY A 158 -9.21 12.62 -22.14
C GLY A 158 -9.07 11.10 -22.09
N ASN A 159 -8.08 10.53 -22.78
CA ASN A 159 -7.87 9.10 -22.82
C ASN A 159 -7.14 8.60 -21.55
N ARG A 160 -7.83 7.77 -20.77
CA ARG A 160 -7.30 7.13 -19.56
C ARG A 160 -5.95 6.44 -19.78
N HIS A 161 -5.80 5.66 -20.84
CA HIS A 161 -4.56 4.92 -21.09
C HIS A 161 -3.39 5.85 -21.34
N PHE A 162 -3.59 6.95 -22.06
CA PHE A 162 -2.56 7.96 -22.29
C PHE A 162 -2.09 8.60 -20.98
N ILE A 163 -3.02 8.93 -20.09
CA ILE A 163 -2.72 9.51 -18.77
C ILE A 163 -1.91 8.53 -17.91
N VAL A 164 -2.32 7.26 -17.86
CA VAL A 164 -1.59 6.23 -17.10
C VAL A 164 -0.18 6.03 -17.67
N ILE A 165 -0.01 6.03 -19.00
CA ILE A 165 1.31 5.94 -19.65
C ILE A 165 2.18 7.12 -19.23
N MET A 166 1.66 8.34 -19.30
CA MET A 166 2.43 9.55 -18.96
C MET A 166 2.79 9.61 -17.49
N ALA A 167 1.84 9.32 -16.59
CA ALA A 167 2.11 9.18 -15.18
C ALA A 167 3.18 8.13 -14.90
N SER A 168 3.10 6.98 -15.59
CA SER A 168 4.04 5.88 -15.38
C SER A 168 5.45 6.24 -15.83
N LEU A 169 5.60 6.79 -17.03
CA LEU A 169 6.90 7.11 -17.61
C LEU A 169 7.56 8.34 -16.96
N LEU A 170 6.78 9.37 -16.65
CA LEU A 170 7.32 10.65 -16.17
C LEU A 170 7.46 10.72 -14.65
N VAL A 171 6.72 9.90 -13.90
CA VAL A 171 6.67 9.98 -12.43
C VAL A 171 7.00 8.65 -11.78
N THR A 172 6.21 7.60 -11.99
CA THR A 172 6.38 6.36 -11.20
C THR A 172 7.67 5.61 -11.53
N LEU A 173 8.04 5.53 -12.81
CA LEU A 173 9.27 4.89 -13.27
C LEU A 173 10.54 5.58 -12.75
N PRO A 174 10.76 6.91 -12.93
CA PRO A 174 11.97 7.56 -12.43
C PRO A 174 12.06 7.51 -10.90
N LEU A 175 10.93 7.59 -10.19
CA LEU A 175 10.91 7.43 -8.74
C LEU A 175 11.25 5.99 -8.31
N SER A 176 10.76 4.98 -9.00
CA SER A 176 11.03 3.57 -8.70
C SER A 176 12.46 3.13 -9.05
N LEU A 177 13.10 3.80 -10.01
CA LEU A 177 14.50 3.59 -10.37
C LEU A 177 15.47 4.18 -9.34
N HIS A 178 15.04 5.16 -8.54
CA HIS A 178 15.90 5.80 -7.55
C HIS A 178 16.28 4.81 -6.43
N ARG A 179 17.58 4.51 -6.30
CA ARG A 179 18.09 3.50 -5.33
C ARG A 179 18.00 3.93 -3.86
N ASN A 180 18.10 5.23 -3.59
CA ASN A 180 18.16 5.72 -2.21
C ASN A 180 16.77 6.06 -1.69
N ILE A 181 16.17 5.14 -0.93
CA ILE A 181 14.90 5.31 -0.23
C ILE A 181 14.99 6.37 0.88
N SER A 182 16.17 6.70 1.39
CA SER A 182 16.32 7.63 2.52
C SER A 182 15.81 9.06 2.24
N LYS A 183 15.74 9.47 0.97
CA LYS A 183 15.09 10.74 0.57
C LYS A 183 13.56 10.69 0.71
N LEU A 184 12.96 9.50 0.72
CA LEU A 184 11.51 9.31 0.91
C LEU A 184 11.06 9.56 2.35
N ASN A 185 11.97 9.53 3.35
CA ASN A 185 11.59 9.86 4.74
C ASN A 185 11.04 11.29 4.88
N LYS A 186 11.57 12.24 4.10
CA LYS A 186 11.04 13.61 4.04
C LYS A 186 9.72 13.67 3.28
N VAL A 187 9.58 12.84 2.25
CA VAL A 187 8.35 12.70 1.44
C VAL A 187 7.20 12.13 2.28
N SER A 188 7.50 11.21 3.21
CA SER A 188 6.49 10.59 4.06
C SER A 188 5.77 11.59 4.97
N LEU A 189 6.49 12.57 5.52
CA LEU A 189 5.87 13.65 6.30
C LEU A 189 4.89 14.48 5.45
N VAL A 190 5.30 14.78 4.22
CA VAL A 190 4.46 15.53 3.26
C VAL A 190 3.21 14.73 2.91
N SER A 191 3.35 13.42 2.65
CA SER A 191 2.23 12.53 2.37
C SER A 191 1.21 12.49 3.50
N LEU A 192 1.66 12.47 4.76
CA LEU A 192 0.75 12.51 5.91
C LEU A 192 -0.04 13.82 5.97
N ILE A 193 0.61 14.97 5.73
CA ILE A 193 -0.06 16.28 5.68
C ILE A 193 -1.11 16.30 4.56
N ILE A 194 -0.79 15.73 3.39
CA ILE A 194 -1.72 15.64 2.27
C ILE A 194 -2.93 14.78 2.64
N ILE A 195 -2.72 13.62 3.26
CA ILE A 195 -3.81 12.75 3.72
C ILE A 195 -4.72 13.47 4.72
N LEU A 196 -4.14 14.22 5.68
CA LEU A 196 -4.92 15.02 6.63
C LEU A 196 -5.69 16.16 5.95
N ALA A 197 -5.13 16.78 4.91
CA ALA A 197 -5.83 17.79 4.11
C ALA A 197 -7.01 17.18 3.34
N ILE A 198 -6.84 16.00 2.75
CA ILE A 198 -7.93 15.25 2.11
C ILE A 198 -8.99 14.87 3.13
N LEU A 199 -8.60 14.43 4.33
CA LEU A 199 -9.55 14.16 5.41
C LEU A 199 -10.37 15.41 5.78
N GLY A 200 -9.72 16.57 5.90
CA GLY A 200 -10.38 17.84 6.11
C GLY A 200 -11.40 18.16 5.01
N PHE A 201 -11.04 17.93 3.74
CA PHE A 201 -11.96 18.05 2.61
C PHE A 201 -13.18 17.12 2.75
N VAL A 202 -12.97 15.84 3.07
CA VAL A 202 -14.07 14.88 3.28
C VAL A 202 -15.00 15.35 4.41
N VAL A 203 -14.44 15.84 5.51
CA VAL A 203 -15.23 16.36 6.65
C VAL A 203 -16.04 17.59 6.26
N VAL A 204 -15.48 18.52 5.49
CA VAL A 204 -16.23 19.70 4.98
C VAL A 204 -17.39 19.25 4.09
N ARG A 205 -17.17 18.25 3.24
CA ARG A 205 -18.18 17.74 2.30
C ARG A 205 -19.36 17.02 2.97
N ILE A 206 -19.19 16.53 4.20
CA ILE A 206 -20.31 16.03 5.02
C ILE A 206 -21.38 17.11 5.18
N GLY A 207 -20.97 18.34 5.50
CA GLY A 207 -21.91 19.44 5.75
C GLY A 207 -22.58 19.95 4.48
N THR A 208 -21.85 20.02 3.36
CA THR A 208 -22.42 20.51 2.09
C THR A 208 -23.43 19.52 1.52
N PHE A 209 -23.11 18.22 1.53
CA PHE A 209 -23.99 17.19 0.94
C PHE A 209 -25.08 16.66 1.87
N ALA A 210 -25.15 17.13 3.12
CA ALA A 210 -26.15 16.70 4.10
C ALA A 210 -27.59 16.81 3.57
N ASP A 211 -27.91 17.88 2.83
CA ASP A 211 -29.24 18.11 2.27
C ASP A 211 -29.47 17.45 0.90
N ALA A 212 -28.39 17.10 0.20
CA ALA A 212 -28.43 16.57 -1.17
C ALA A 212 -28.64 15.05 -1.22
N VAL A 213 -28.28 14.33 -0.16
CA VAL A 213 -28.37 12.86 -0.10
C VAL A 213 -29.53 12.44 0.79
N PRO A 214 -30.65 11.95 0.21
CA PRO A 214 -31.77 11.50 1.01
C PRO A 214 -31.36 10.28 1.86
N SER A 215 -31.64 10.34 3.16
CA SER A 215 -31.51 9.18 4.04
C SER A 215 -32.59 8.16 3.71
N LEU A 216 -32.19 7.08 3.04
CA LEU A 216 -33.10 5.99 2.67
C LEU A 216 -33.32 5.05 3.86
N PRO A 217 -34.46 4.34 3.93
CA PRO A 217 -34.65 3.29 4.92
C PRO A 217 -33.53 2.25 4.81
N GLY A 218 -32.73 2.09 5.86
CA GLY A 218 -31.58 1.18 5.89
C GLY A 218 -30.20 1.85 5.84
N SER A 219 -30.15 3.16 5.66
CA SER A 219 -28.93 3.98 5.60
C SER A 219 -27.96 3.87 6.78
N TYR A 220 -28.42 3.41 7.95
CA TYR A 220 -27.57 3.21 9.13
C TYR A 220 -27.85 1.84 9.75
N MET A 221 -28.08 0.84 8.92
CA MET A 221 -28.23 -0.55 9.39
C MET A 221 -26.99 -0.97 10.16
N PHE A 222 -27.22 -1.68 11.27
CA PHE A 222 -26.11 -2.20 12.07
C PHE A 222 -25.31 -3.23 11.27
N ALA A 223 -25.97 -4.15 10.57
CA ALA A 223 -25.34 -5.19 9.78
C ALA A 223 -26.10 -5.45 8.46
N ASP A 224 -25.36 -5.84 7.41
CA ASP A 224 -25.89 -6.22 6.10
C ASP A 224 -25.20 -7.52 5.60
N LYS A 225 -25.71 -8.15 4.55
CA LYS A 225 -25.24 -9.42 3.98
C LYS A 225 -23.88 -9.31 3.28
N GLY A 226 -23.40 -8.10 3.02
CA GLY A 226 -22.13 -7.84 2.34
C GLY A 226 -20.89 -7.86 3.25
N ILE A 227 -21.00 -8.31 4.51
CA ILE A 227 -19.88 -8.40 5.48
C ILE A 227 -18.65 -9.09 4.88
N THR A 228 -18.81 -10.16 4.11
CA THR A 228 -17.69 -10.88 3.49
C THR A 228 -16.90 -10.02 2.51
N LYS A 229 -17.59 -9.17 1.73
CA LYS A 229 -16.94 -8.20 0.83
C LYS A 229 -16.23 -7.11 1.63
N ALA A 230 -16.87 -6.63 2.69
CA ALA A 230 -16.30 -5.61 3.57
C ALA A 230 -15.02 -6.09 4.26
N ILE A 231 -14.97 -7.35 4.71
CA ILE A 231 -13.78 -7.96 5.29
C ILE A 231 -12.60 -7.89 4.32
N GLY A 232 -12.80 -8.20 3.04
CA GLY A 232 -11.75 -8.11 2.03
C GLY A 232 -11.21 -6.69 1.85
N VAL A 233 -12.11 -5.70 1.80
CA VAL A 233 -11.72 -4.28 1.64
C VAL A 233 -11.02 -3.74 2.89
N ILE A 234 -11.52 -4.08 4.08
CA ILE A 234 -10.91 -3.67 5.37
C ILE A 234 -9.54 -4.36 5.56
N ALA A 235 -9.44 -5.64 5.24
CA ALA A 235 -8.17 -6.35 5.27
C ALA A 235 -7.14 -5.70 4.34
N PHE A 236 -7.54 -5.32 3.12
CA PHE A 236 -6.71 -4.58 2.19
C PHE A 236 -6.26 -3.23 2.77
N ALA A 237 -7.14 -2.50 3.46
CA ALA A 237 -6.83 -1.21 4.07
C ALA A 237 -5.85 -1.28 5.26
N TYR A 238 -5.72 -2.43 5.93
CA TYR A 238 -4.77 -2.63 7.03
C TYR A 238 -3.57 -3.51 6.66
N MET A 239 -3.41 -3.86 5.39
CA MET A 239 -2.35 -4.77 4.97
C MET A 239 -1.00 -4.04 4.94
N CYS A 240 -0.07 -4.41 5.83
CA CYS A 240 1.25 -3.79 5.89
C CYS A 240 2.38 -4.73 6.34
N HIS A 241 2.10 -6.02 6.58
CA HIS A 241 3.08 -7.00 7.07
C HIS A 241 4.26 -7.22 6.13
N HIS A 242 4.04 -7.10 4.82
CA HIS A 242 5.05 -7.35 3.80
C HIS A 242 6.25 -6.39 3.89
N ASN A 243 6.07 -5.17 4.43
CA ASN A 243 7.15 -4.20 4.61
C ASN A 243 7.79 -4.25 6.01
N SER A 244 7.20 -5.00 6.96
CA SER A 244 7.53 -4.89 8.38
C SER A 244 9.01 -5.14 8.69
N PHE A 245 9.62 -6.16 8.08
CA PHE A 245 11.04 -6.47 8.22
C PHE A 245 11.94 -5.37 7.65
N LEU A 246 11.57 -4.79 6.51
CA LEU A 246 12.30 -3.69 5.88
C LEU A 246 12.28 -2.44 6.78
N LEU A 247 11.12 -2.06 7.31
CA LEU A 247 11.01 -0.93 8.24
C LEU A 247 11.68 -1.20 9.58
N PHE A 248 11.65 -2.44 10.06
CA PHE A 248 12.35 -2.84 11.27
C PHE A 248 13.87 -2.75 11.10
N ALA A 249 14.42 -3.22 9.98
CA ALA A 249 15.84 -3.12 9.67
C ALA A 249 16.30 -1.66 9.50
N ALA A 250 15.44 -0.79 8.95
CA ALA A 250 15.71 0.63 8.81
C ALA A 250 15.63 1.41 10.13
N LEU A 251 15.09 0.83 11.21
CA LEU A 251 14.94 1.50 12.51
C LEU A 251 16.27 1.62 13.25
N LYS A 252 16.60 2.81 13.74
CA LYS A 252 17.78 3.04 14.58
C LYS A 252 17.69 2.25 15.90
N ASP A 253 18.77 1.52 16.22
CA ASP A 253 18.86 0.53 17.30
C ASP A 253 17.62 -0.38 17.37
N PRO A 254 17.45 -1.28 16.38
CA PRO A 254 16.23 -2.06 16.23
C PRO A 254 16.10 -3.05 17.40
N THR A 255 15.01 -2.92 18.16
CA THR A 255 14.68 -3.79 19.29
C THR A 255 13.18 -4.06 19.31
N GLN A 256 12.75 -5.20 19.85
CA GLN A 256 11.32 -5.52 19.98
C GLN A 256 10.52 -4.40 20.66
N ARG A 257 11.08 -3.80 21.73
CA ARG A 257 10.39 -2.73 22.47
C ARG A 257 10.18 -1.48 21.61
N ARG A 258 11.17 -1.10 20.79
CA ARG A 258 11.03 0.05 19.88
C ARG A 258 10.10 -0.27 18.71
N TRP A 259 10.17 -1.48 18.17
CA TRP A 259 9.22 -1.94 17.14
C TRP A 259 7.78 -1.90 17.62
N ASN A 260 7.48 -2.44 18.81
CA ASN A 260 6.14 -2.36 19.39
C ASN A 260 5.65 -0.90 19.49
N LYS A 261 6.52 0.04 19.90
CA LYS A 261 6.14 1.46 19.94
C LYS A 261 5.82 2.01 18.54
N VAL A 262 6.64 1.71 17.54
CA VAL A 262 6.39 2.10 16.14
C VAL A 262 5.05 1.54 15.68
N THR A 263 4.82 0.24 15.85
CA THR A 263 3.58 -0.43 15.47
C THR A 263 2.36 0.18 16.15
N HIS A 264 2.37 0.31 17.48
CA HIS A 264 1.23 0.86 18.23
C HIS A 264 0.90 2.31 17.83
N ILE A 265 1.91 3.17 17.68
CA ILE A 265 1.71 4.57 17.27
C ILE A 265 1.17 4.63 15.85
N SER A 266 1.78 3.89 14.92
CA SER A 266 1.39 3.88 13.51
C SER A 266 -0.01 3.31 13.32
N LEU A 267 -0.34 2.16 13.93
CA LEU A 267 -1.65 1.54 13.77
C LEU A 267 -2.75 2.35 14.45
N ALA A 268 -2.51 2.92 15.64
CA ALA A 268 -3.49 3.76 16.30
C ALA A 268 -3.82 5.01 15.47
N LEU A 269 -2.80 5.72 14.95
CA LEU A 269 -3.01 6.91 14.15
C LEU A 269 -3.64 6.59 12.79
N SER A 270 -3.17 5.55 12.10
CA SER A 270 -3.78 5.10 10.84
C SER A 270 -5.23 4.64 11.05
N CYS A 271 -5.53 3.93 12.15
CA CYS A 271 -6.91 3.54 12.47
C CYS A 271 -7.81 4.74 12.69
N CYS A 272 -7.36 5.76 13.43
CA CYS A 272 -8.11 7.00 13.59
C CYS A 272 -8.41 7.65 12.23
N ILE A 273 -7.41 7.78 11.36
CA ILE A 273 -7.57 8.38 10.04
C ILE A 273 -8.53 7.55 9.18
N ILE A 274 -8.35 6.23 9.11
CA ILE A 274 -9.18 5.32 8.33
C ILE A 274 -10.64 5.34 8.79
N VAL A 275 -10.89 5.33 10.11
CA VAL A 275 -12.25 5.41 10.66
C VAL A 275 -12.89 6.76 10.33
N LEU A 276 -12.16 7.87 10.47
CA LEU A 276 -12.70 9.19 10.12
C LEU A 276 -12.99 9.32 8.61
N PHE A 277 -12.12 8.79 7.75
CA PHE A 277 -12.37 8.70 6.31
C PHE A 277 -13.59 7.83 5.99
N GLY A 278 -13.69 6.67 6.62
CA GLY A 278 -14.80 5.74 6.45
C GLY A 278 -16.13 6.37 6.84
N ILE A 279 -16.20 6.96 8.04
CA ILE A 279 -17.39 7.66 8.54
C ILE A 279 -17.70 8.84 7.63
N GLY A 280 -16.72 9.71 7.31
CA GLY A 280 -16.96 10.90 6.51
C GLY A 280 -17.44 10.58 5.09
N GLY A 281 -16.81 9.61 4.44
CA GLY A 281 -17.24 9.15 3.11
C GLY A 281 -18.60 8.45 3.14
N TYR A 282 -18.89 7.66 4.17
CA TYR A 282 -20.18 7.01 4.31
C TYR A 282 -21.30 7.98 4.67
N VAL A 283 -21.08 8.95 5.56
CA VAL A 283 -22.11 9.95 5.89
C VAL A 283 -22.39 10.85 4.68
N SER A 284 -21.38 11.17 3.88
CA SER A 284 -21.54 12.01 2.68
C SER A 284 -22.36 11.35 1.56
N PHE A 285 -22.28 10.03 1.39
CA PHE A 285 -22.88 9.33 0.24
C PHE A 285 -23.82 8.19 0.60
N ASN A 286 -23.76 7.71 1.83
CA ASN A 286 -24.66 6.72 2.39
C ASN A 286 -24.69 5.43 1.56
N VAL A 287 -25.88 4.92 1.22
CA VAL A 287 -26.05 3.76 0.33
C VAL A 287 -25.48 3.95 -1.08
N TYR A 288 -25.07 5.17 -1.45
CA TYR A 288 -24.41 5.46 -2.73
C TYR A 288 -22.89 5.38 -2.67
N SER A 289 -22.25 5.15 -1.51
CA SER A 289 -20.79 5.02 -1.42
C SER A 289 -20.26 3.96 -2.40
N GLN A 290 -19.31 4.36 -3.25
CA GLN A 290 -18.68 3.54 -4.27
C GLN A 290 -17.31 3.03 -3.79
N GLY A 291 -16.78 2.02 -4.49
CA GLY A 291 -15.51 1.36 -4.12
C GLY A 291 -14.29 2.30 -4.14
N ASP A 292 -14.38 3.40 -4.85
CA ASP A 292 -13.48 4.54 -4.73
C ASP A 292 -14.31 5.77 -4.34
N LEU A 293 -14.02 6.33 -3.15
CA LEU A 293 -14.67 7.52 -2.63
C LEU A 293 -14.64 8.70 -3.61
N PHE A 294 -13.57 8.86 -4.39
CA PHE A 294 -13.46 9.98 -5.33
C PHE A 294 -14.37 9.85 -6.55
N GLU A 295 -14.89 8.66 -6.85
CA GLU A 295 -15.88 8.45 -7.93
C GLU A 295 -17.27 8.96 -7.54
N ASN A 296 -17.54 9.14 -6.25
CA ASN A 296 -18.80 9.70 -5.78
C ASN A 296 -18.94 11.22 -6.04
N TYR A 297 -17.84 11.94 -6.23
CA TYR A 297 -17.86 13.37 -6.56
C TYR A 297 -17.95 13.55 -8.08
N CYS A 298 -18.69 14.55 -8.58
CA CYS A 298 -18.68 14.80 -10.02
C CYS A 298 -17.37 15.49 -10.47
N LYS A 299 -17.11 15.44 -11.78
CA LYS A 299 -15.95 16.08 -12.40
C LYS A 299 -15.99 17.62 -12.37
N ASP A 300 -17.17 18.20 -12.20
CA ASP A 300 -17.37 19.66 -12.18
C ASP A 300 -17.13 20.29 -10.81
N ASP A 301 -16.91 19.48 -9.78
CA ASP A 301 -16.56 19.91 -8.43
C ASP A 301 -15.05 20.21 -8.35
N ASP A 302 -14.70 21.49 -8.40
CA ASP A 302 -13.30 21.94 -8.41
C ASP A 302 -12.57 21.65 -7.10
N ILE A 303 -13.27 21.65 -5.95
CA ILE A 303 -12.66 21.32 -4.65
C ILE A 303 -12.35 19.81 -4.60
N ALA A 304 -13.28 18.97 -5.08
CA ALA A 304 -13.04 17.54 -5.21
C ALA A 304 -11.88 17.25 -6.19
N ASN A 305 -11.73 18.04 -7.25
CA ASN A 305 -10.60 17.91 -8.18
C ASN A 305 -9.25 18.25 -7.52
N VAL A 306 -9.20 19.21 -6.59
CA VAL A 306 -7.99 19.46 -5.79
C VAL A 306 -7.68 18.26 -4.89
N ALA A 307 -8.68 17.70 -4.20
CA ALA A 307 -8.49 16.52 -3.35
C ALA A 307 -8.05 15.29 -4.17
N ARG A 308 -8.59 15.11 -5.37
CA ARG A 308 -8.17 14.10 -6.36
C ARG A 308 -6.71 14.22 -6.76
N LEU A 309 -6.23 15.42 -7.06
CA LEU A 309 -4.82 15.68 -7.39
C LEU A 309 -3.90 15.36 -6.20
N LEU A 310 -4.27 15.81 -5.01
CA LEU A 310 -3.55 15.52 -3.78
C LEU A 310 -3.47 14.02 -3.48
N PHE A 311 -4.57 13.31 -3.69
CA PHE A 311 -4.62 11.86 -3.51
C PHE A 311 -3.78 11.12 -4.54
N THR A 312 -3.88 11.52 -5.81
CA THR A 312 -3.06 10.98 -6.91
C THR A 312 -1.57 11.17 -6.62
N LEU A 313 -1.17 12.36 -6.15
CA LEU A 313 0.21 12.61 -5.75
C LEU A 313 0.66 11.66 -4.63
N THR A 314 -0.19 11.43 -3.63
CA THR A 314 0.10 10.49 -2.53
C THR A 314 0.29 9.06 -3.05
N ILE A 315 -0.55 8.61 -3.96
CA ILE A 315 -0.44 7.29 -4.61
C ILE A 315 0.86 7.18 -5.42
N MET A 316 1.18 8.20 -6.22
CA MET A 316 2.43 8.24 -7.00
C MET A 316 3.68 8.18 -6.12
N LEU A 317 3.62 8.72 -4.90
CA LEU A 317 4.72 8.65 -3.92
C LEU A 317 4.77 7.32 -3.16
N THR A 318 3.66 6.58 -3.11
CA THR A 318 3.57 5.25 -2.47
C THR A 318 4.01 4.14 -3.43
N TYR A 319 3.74 4.31 -4.73
CA TYR A 319 4.10 3.34 -5.78
C TYR A 319 5.56 2.83 -5.73
N PRO A 320 6.60 3.70 -5.59
CA PRO A 320 7.99 3.26 -5.55
C PRO A 320 8.31 2.35 -4.35
N ILE A 321 7.59 2.51 -3.24
CA ILE A 321 7.76 1.70 -2.03
C ILE A 321 7.27 0.27 -2.32
N GLU A 322 6.08 0.12 -2.91
CA GLU A 322 5.56 -1.19 -3.32
C GLU A 322 6.42 -1.85 -4.39
N CYS A 323 6.94 -1.06 -5.34
CA CYS A 323 7.87 -1.55 -6.35
C CYS A 323 9.17 -2.06 -5.70
N PHE A 324 9.69 -1.34 -4.70
CA PHE A 324 10.86 -1.76 -3.93
C PHE A 324 10.61 -3.08 -3.22
N VAL A 325 9.50 -3.21 -2.48
CA VAL A 325 9.21 -4.46 -1.75
C VAL A 325 9.00 -5.62 -2.73
N THR A 326 8.30 -5.39 -3.84
CA THR A 326 8.12 -6.41 -4.89
C THR A 326 9.46 -6.89 -5.42
N ARG A 327 10.39 -5.96 -5.68
CA ARG A 327 11.75 -6.30 -6.14
C ARG A 327 12.53 -7.06 -5.08
N GLU A 328 12.46 -6.65 -3.82
CA GLU A 328 13.12 -7.33 -2.70
C GLU A 328 12.63 -8.78 -2.55
N VAL A 329 11.33 -9.01 -2.66
CA VAL A 329 10.75 -10.37 -2.64
C VAL A 329 11.28 -11.23 -3.79
N LEU A 330 11.40 -10.67 -5.00
CA LEU A 330 11.97 -11.37 -6.16
C LEU A 330 13.47 -11.65 -5.99
N ASP A 331 14.24 -10.67 -5.50
CA ASP A 331 15.66 -10.83 -5.22
C ASP A 331 15.87 -11.94 -4.16
N ASN A 332 15.10 -11.94 -3.08
CA ASN A 332 15.14 -12.98 -2.04
C ASN A 332 14.66 -14.36 -2.54
N ALA A 333 13.77 -14.41 -3.53
CA ALA A 333 13.29 -15.66 -4.09
C ALA A 333 14.29 -16.30 -5.05
N PHE A 334 14.91 -15.51 -5.93
CA PHE A 334 15.67 -16.00 -7.08
C PHE A 334 17.19 -15.82 -6.95
N PHE A 335 17.66 -14.86 -6.15
CA PHE A 335 19.06 -14.42 -6.15
C PHE A 335 19.74 -14.50 -4.77
N VAL A 336 19.25 -15.38 -3.89
CA VAL A 336 19.87 -15.70 -2.59
C VAL A 336 21.38 -15.89 -2.79
N THR A 337 22.17 -14.93 -2.27
CA THR A 337 23.63 -14.96 -2.11
C THR A 337 24.55 -15.00 -3.35
N ARG A 338 24.08 -15.09 -4.60
CA ARG A 338 25.03 -15.37 -5.71
C ARG A 338 25.71 -14.16 -6.36
N PHE A 339 25.11 -12.95 -6.32
CA PHE A 339 25.73 -11.75 -6.91
C PHE A 339 25.21 -10.46 -6.25
N PRO A 340 26.09 -9.49 -5.89
CA PRO A 340 25.66 -8.15 -5.47
C PRO A 340 24.75 -7.52 -6.54
N SER A 341 23.84 -6.64 -6.13
CA SER A 341 22.86 -6.08 -7.08
C SER A 341 23.53 -5.18 -8.12
N ASN A 342 23.81 -5.77 -9.28
CA ASN A 342 24.30 -5.01 -10.43
C ASN A 342 23.23 -3.98 -10.82
N LEU A 343 23.65 -2.77 -11.18
CA LEU A 343 22.74 -1.69 -11.62
C LEU A 343 21.81 -2.15 -12.75
N VAL A 344 22.32 -3.01 -13.62
CA VAL A 344 21.56 -3.64 -14.70
C VAL A 344 20.41 -4.51 -14.16
N ARG A 345 20.64 -5.34 -13.13
CA ARG A 345 19.59 -6.18 -12.52
C ARG A 345 18.50 -5.30 -11.89
N HIS A 346 18.92 -4.27 -11.15
CA HIS A 346 18.01 -3.29 -10.55
C HIS A 346 17.11 -2.63 -11.61
N ILE A 347 17.71 -2.16 -12.71
CA ILE A 347 16.97 -1.51 -13.80
C ILE A 347 16.02 -2.51 -14.48
N ILE A 348 16.50 -3.71 -14.84
CA ILE A 348 15.70 -4.72 -15.54
C ILE A 348 14.50 -5.15 -14.70
N MET A 349 14.71 -5.46 -13.41
CA MET A 349 13.61 -5.86 -12.52
C MET A 349 12.59 -4.73 -12.33
N THR A 350 13.06 -3.50 -12.14
CA THR A 350 12.18 -2.34 -11.97
C THR A 350 11.35 -2.11 -13.24
N LEU A 351 11.99 -2.14 -14.41
CA LEU A 351 11.29 -2.04 -15.69
C LEU A 351 10.29 -3.17 -15.89
N PHE A 352 10.66 -4.41 -15.58
CA PHE A 352 9.77 -5.57 -15.66
C PHE A 352 8.53 -5.39 -14.77
N ILE A 353 8.71 -5.01 -13.51
CA ILE A 353 7.61 -4.78 -12.56
C ILE A 353 6.71 -3.63 -13.06
N VAL A 354 7.28 -2.49 -13.42
CA VAL A 354 6.51 -1.31 -13.86
C VAL A 354 5.76 -1.57 -15.17
N LEU A 355 6.40 -2.22 -16.15
CA LEU A 355 5.77 -2.50 -17.45
C LEU A 355 4.66 -3.55 -17.33
N THR A 356 4.85 -4.59 -16.50
CA THR A 356 3.83 -5.62 -16.30
C THR A 356 2.63 -5.09 -15.53
N THR A 357 2.85 -4.37 -14.42
CA THR A 357 1.76 -3.69 -13.68
C THR A 357 1.03 -2.68 -14.55
N PHE A 358 1.74 -1.93 -15.39
CA PHE A 358 1.14 -1.07 -16.39
C PHE A 358 0.25 -1.86 -17.36
N ALA A 359 0.77 -2.92 -17.98
CA ALA A 359 0.01 -3.75 -18.92
C ALA A 359 -1.27 -4.30 -18.27
N PHE A 360 -1.18 -4.87 -17.07
CA PHE A 360 -2.37 -5.34 -16.35
C PHE A 360 -3.36 -4.22 -16.03
N SER A 361 -2.89 -3.01 -15.67
CA SER A 361 -3.79 -1.86 -15.42
C SER A 361 -4.54 -1.38 -16.66
N THR A 362 -4.00 -1.63 -17.86
CA THR A 362 -4.68 -1.35 -19.13
C THR A 362 -5.69 -2.43 -19.50
N LEU A 363 -5.50 -3.67 -19.02
CA LEU A 363 -6.44 -4.77 -19.20
C LEU A 363 -7.62 -4.72 -18.23
N THR A 364 -7.44 -4.08 -17.07
CA THR A 364 -8.55 -3.80 -16.16
C THR A 364 -9.40 -2.67 -16.72
N ASP A 365 -10.67 -2.99 -17.00
CA ASP A 365 -11.71 -1.98 -17.26
C ASP A 365 -11.79 -0.98 -16.11
N CYS A 366 -12.25 0.24 -16.39
CA CYS A 366 -12.50 1.25 -15.37
C CYS A 366 -13.28 0.66 -14.19
N LEU A 367 -12.89 1.01 -12.96
CA LEU A 367 -13.64 0.63 -11.76
C LEU A 367 -15.11 1.12 -11.80
N ALA A 368 -15.39 2.09 -12.68
CA ALA A 368 -16.70 2.67 -12.96
C ALA A 368 -17.50 2.01 -14.11
N SER A 369 -17.05 0.89 -14.71
CA SER A 369 -17.72 0.27 -15.87
C SER A 369 -19.04 -0.49 -15.55
N SER A 370 -19.50 -0.53 -14.29
CA SER A 370 -20.84 -1.03 -13.98
C SER A 370 -21.85 0.12 -13.95
N SER A 371 -22.54 0.31 -15.09
CA SER A 371 -23.84 0.98 -15.30
C SER A 371 -24.49 1.62 -14.04
N ASN A 372 -24.70 2.96 -14.08
CA ASN A 372 -25.34 3.84 -13.07
C ASN A 372 -24.45 4.43 -11.95
N SER A 373 -23.28 4.99 -12.28
CA SER A 373 -22.48 5.79 -11.35
C SER A 373 -23.17 7.13 -11.02
N ILE A 374 -23.88 7.21 -9.89
CA ILE A 374 -24.41 8.47 -9.36
C ILE A 374 -23.25 9.25 -8.73
N CYS A 375 -22.95 10.43 -9.27
CA CYS A 375 -22.01 11.39 -8.69
C CYS A 375 -22.75 12.63 -8.19
N LEU A 376 -22.19 13.33 -7.20
CA LEU A 376 -22.72 14.58 -6.66
C LEU A 376 -21.70 15.72 -6.82
N SER A 377 -22.17 16.92 -7.16
CA SER A 377 -21.39 18.17 -7.16
C SER A 377 -22.14 19.28 -6.44
N GLN A 378 -21.41 20.06 -5.65
CA GLN A 378 -21.86 21.36 -5.11
C GLN A 378 -20.71 22.34 -5.03
#